data_AF-A0A972CE18-F1
#
_entry.id   AF-A0A972CE18-F1
#
_cell.length_a   1.000
_cell.length_b   1.000
_cell.length_c   1.000
_cell.angle_alpha   90.00
_cell.angle_beta   90.00
_cell.angle_gamma   90.00
#
_symmetry.space_group_name_H-M   'P 1'
#
loop_
_entity.id
_entity.type
_entity.pdbx_description
1 polymer ?
#
loop_
_entity_poly.entity_id
_entity_poly.type
_entity_poly.pdbx_seq_one_letter_code
_entity_poly.pdbx_strand_id
1 'polypeptide(L)'
;MKFAVDRLEGDFAVCVADTGEGREFVFSLPAQLFPAPPREGDIYVLTLEHDPTCRDRRVERVKNRLSSLFDKDKSGKSEKGEEKHED
;
A
#
# COMPACT_ATOMS: atom_id res chain seq x y z
N MET A 1 14.45 12.66 7.03
CA MET A 1 15.65 12.38 6.18
C MET A 1 15.78 13.50 5.16
N LYS A 2 16.99 14.00 4.90
CA LYS A 2 17.25 14.91 3.76
C LYS A 2 17.78 14.10 2.59
N PHE A 3 17.33 14.41 1.39
CA PHE A 3 17.80 13.73 0.17
C PHE A 3 17.86 14.72 -0.99
N ALA A 4 18.74 14.44 -1.96
CA ALA A 4 18.83 15.17 -3.21
C ALA A 4 18.22 14.33 -4.34
N VAL A 5 17.62 14.99 -5.32
CA VAL A 5 17.28 14.38 -6.60
C VAL A 5 18.56 14.31 -7.43
N ASP A 6 19.06 13.11 -7.69
CA ASP A 6 20.26 12.88 -8.50
C ASP A 6 19.94 13.04 -9.99
N ARG A 7 18.90 12.34 -10.47
CA ARG A 7 18.45 12.39 -11.86
C ARG A 7 16.98 12.05 -12.02
N LEU A 8 16.41 12.44 -13.15
CA LEU A 8 15.05 12.05 -13.55
C LEU A 8 15.08 10.90 -14.57
N GLU A 9 14.33 9.83 -14.29
CA GLU A 9 14.18 8.66 -15.16
C GLU A 9 12.69 8.45 -15.47
N GLY A 10 12.24 8.97 -16.61
CA GLY A 10 10.82 8.91 -17.00
C GLY A 10 9.92 9.61 -15.98
N ASP A 11 8.98 8.86 -15.40
CA ASP A 11 8.04 9.36 -14.38
C ASP A 11 8.59 9.28 -12.94
N PHE A 12 9.87 8.94 -12.77
CA PHE A 12 10.50 8.76 -11.46
C PHE A 12 11.68 9.72 -11.27
N ALA A 13 11.84 10.17 -10.02
CA ALA A 13 13.04 10.83 -9.55
C ALA A 13 13.91 9.81 -8.81
N VAL A 14 15.17 9.67 -9.21
CA VAL A 14 16.17 8.92 -8.47
C VAL A 14 16.79 9.83 -7.43
N CYS A 15 16.75 9.40 -6.18
CA CYS A 15 17.06 10.21 -5.00
C CYS A 15 18.22 9.58 -4.22
N VAL A 16 19.11 10.43 -3.70
CA VAL A 16 20.24 10.03 -2.88
C VAL A 16 20.14 10.74 -1.53
N ALA A 17 20.10 9.97 -0.45
CA ALA A 17 20.10 10.47 0.92
C ALA A 17 21.40 10.11 1.63
N ASP A 18 21.95 11.09 2.35
CA ASP A 18 23.03 10.82 3.29
C ASP A 18 22.45 10.33 4.63
N THR A 19 22.90 9.15 5.07
CA THR A 19 22.47 8.54 6.32
C THR A 19 23.39 8.87 7.50
N GLY A 20 24.49 9.61 7.27
CA GLY A 20 25.46 10.00 8.29
C GLY A 20 26.44 8.89 8.70
N GLU A 21 26.20 7.63 8.30
CA GLU A 21 27.08 6.49 8.56
C GLU A 21 28.10 6.23 7.43
N GLY A 22 28.30 7.21 6.54
CA GLY A 22 29.15 7.06 5.35
C GLY A 22 28.55 6.15 4.28
N ARG A 23 27.25 5.85 4.37
CA ARG A 23 26.48 5.09 3.38
C ARG A 23 25.44 5.98 2.73
N GLU A 24 25.46 6.03 1.41
CA GLU A 24 24.42 6.68 0.63
C GLU A 24 23.24 5.72 0.46
N PHE A 25 22.04 6.22 0.73
CA PHE A 25 20.81 5.50 0.50
C PHE A 25 20.18 6.01 -0.80
N VAL A 26 20.09 5.13 -1.80
CA VAL A 26 19.51 5.46 -3.11
C VAL A 26 18.13 4.83 -3.23
N PHE A 27 17.15 5.63 -3.65
CA PHE A 27 15.77 5.20 -3.82
C PHE A 27 15.09 6.00 -4.94
N SER A 28 14.00 5.46 -5.49
CA SER A 28 13.23 6.16 -6.53
C SER A 28 11.84 6.53 -6.00
N LEU A 29 11.40 7.75 -6.28
CA LEU A 29 10.05 8.22 -5.99
C LEU A 29 9.34 8.62 -7.29
N PRO A 30 8.05 8.27 -7.47
CA PRO A 30 7.25 8.82 -8.55
C PRO A 30 7.22 10.36 -8.47
N ALA A 31 7.40 11.04 -9.60
CA ALA A 31 7.41 12.51 -9.68
C ALA A 31 6.12 13.14 -9.14
N GLN A 32 5.01 12.41 -9.20
CA GLN A 32 3.69 12.83 -8.70
C GLN A 32 3.60 12.93 -7.17
N LEU A 33 4.52 12.32 -6.43
CA LEU A 33 4.55 12.40 -4.96
C LEU A 33 5.26 13.66 -4.45
N PHE A 34 5.93 14.41 -5.34
CA PHE A 34 6.61 15.64 -4.97
C PHE A 34 5.61 16.81 -4.91
N PRO A 35 5.84 17.81 -4.04
CA PRO A 35 4.95 18.97 -3.90
C PRO A 35 4.90 19.86 -5.15
N ALA A 36 5.91 19.77 -6.00
CA ALA A 36 6.01 20.39 -7.31
C ALA A 36 6.84 19.46 -8.22
N PRO A 37 6.78 19.61 -9.55
CA PRO A 37 7.61 18.83 -10.46
C PRO A 37 9.10 18.94 -10.05
N PRO A 38 9.75 17.82 -9.69
CA PRO A 38 11.11 17.84 -9.16
C PRO A 38 12.12 18.17 -10.25
N ARG A 39 13.25 18.76 -9.86
CA ARG A 39 14.41 19.00 -10.72
C ARG A 39 15.64 18.29 -10.19
N GLU A 40 16.56 17.95 -11.08
CA GLU A 40 17.86 17.42 -10.71
C GLU A 40 18.62 18.44 -9.85
N GLY A 41 19.20 17.96 -8.74
CA GLY A 41 19.85 18.78 -7.72
C GLY A 41 18.91 19.34 -6.65
N ASP A 42 17.57 19.21 -6.76
CA ASP A 42 16.66 19.65 -5.71
C ASP A 42 16.87 18.87 -4.42
N ILE A 43 16.79 19.56 -3.28
CA ILE A 43 16.94 18.96 -1.95
C ILE A 43 15.59 18.97 -1.24
N TYR A 44 15.17 17.79 -0.78
CA TYR A 44 13.91 17.60 -0.07
C TYR A 44 14.11 17.03 1.33
N VAL A 45 13.11 17.22 2.18
CA VAL A 45 12.99 16.59 3.49
C VAL A 45 11.87 15.55 3.43
N LEU A 46 12.22 14.27 3.57
CA LEU A 46 11.26 13.17 3.70
C LEU A 46 11.02 12.87 5.19
N THR A 47 9.75 12.88 5.59
CA THR A 47 9.31 12.44 6.91
C THR A 47 8.46 11.18 6.73
N LEU A 48 8.81 10.11 7.44
CA LEU A 48 8.05 8.87 7.45
C LEU A 48 7.56 8.60 8.87
N GLU A 49 6.25 8.54 9.04
CA GLU A 49 5.62 8.28 10.32
C GLU A 49 4.80 6.99 10.26
N HIS A 50 4.92 6.17 11.30
CA HIS A 50 4.10 4.98 11.43
C HIS A 50 2.70 5.37 11.92
N ASP A 51 1.68 5.10 11.10
CA ASP A 51 0.27 5.29 11.47
C ASP A 51 -0.39 3.94 11.83
N PRO A 52 -0.48 3.60 13.14
CA PRO A 52 -1.11 2.36 13.57
C PRO A 52 -2.63 2.35 13.32
N THR A 53 -3.29 3.52 13.34
CA THR A 53 -4.73 3.62 13.18
C THR A 53 -5.15 3.25 11.76
N CYS A 54 -4.45 3.75 10.75
CA CYS A 54 -4.69 3.36 9.36
C CYS A 54 -4.40 1.89 9.10
N ARG A 55 -3.36 1.33 9.73
CA ARG A 55 -3.04 -0.10 9.67
C ARG A 55 -4.20 -0.93 10.23
N ASP A 56 -4.65 -0.65 11.44
CA ASP A 56 -5.68 -1.44 12.13
C ASP A 56 -7.02 -1.38 11.36
N ARG A 57 -7.42 -0.19 10.89
CA ARG A 57 -8.57 -0.02 10.00
C ARG A 57 -8.46 -0.81 8.70
N ARG A 58 -7.25 -0.95 8.14
CA ARG A 58 -7.02 -1.78 6.94
C ARG A 58 -7.17 -3.26 7.27
N VAL A 59 -6.64 -3.72 8.40
CA VAL A 59 -6.77 -5.12 8.86
C VAL A 59 -8.24 -5.48 9.07
N GLU A 60 -9.01 -4.63 9.75
CA GLU A 60 -10.45 -4.83 9.94
C GLU A 60 -11.21 -4.90 8.62
N ARG A 61 -10.96 -3.97 7.68
CA ARG A 61 -11.60 -4.00 6.36
C ARG A 61 -11.29 -5.29 5.59
N VAL A 62 -10.06 -5.77 5.66
CA VAL A 62 -9.68 -7.03 5.01
C VAL A 62 -10.37 -8.23 5.66
N LYS A 63 -10.42 -8.28 7.00
CA LYS A 63 -11.15 -9.31 7.74
C LYS A 63 -12.63 -9.35 7.37
N ASN A 64 -13.30 -8.20 7.35
CA ASN A 64 -14.71 -8.08 6.99
C ASN A 64 -14.97 -8.48 5.52
N ARG A 65 -14.04 -8.15 4.62
CA ARG A 65 -14.15 -8.58 3.22
C ARG A 65 -14.01 -10.08 3.09
N LEU A 66 -13.07 -10.70 3.81
CA LEU A 66 -12.89 -12.16 3.80
C LEU A 66 -14.13 -12.88 4.36
N SER A 67 -14.66 -12.45 5.51
CA SER A 67 -15.87 -13.07 6.07
C SER A 67 -17.05 -13.00 5.09
N SER A 68 -17.25 -11.85 4.44
CA SER A 68 -18.33 -11.68 3.45
C SER A 68 -18.22 -12.60 2.22
N LEU A 69 -17.01 -13.03 1.86
CA LEU A 69 -16.79 -13.99 0.77
C LEU A 69 -17.09 -15.42 1.22
N PHE A 70 -16.62 -15.81 2.41
CA PHE A 70 -16.85 -17.15 2.94
C PHE A 70 -18.31 -17.39 3.39
N ASP A 71 -19.02 -16.35 3.80
CA ASP A 71 -20.45 -16.45 4.15
C ASP A 71 -21.33 -16.57 2.90
N LYS A 72 -20.94 -15.95 1.77
CA LYS A 72 -21.63 -16.11 0.48
C LYS A 72 -21.50 -17.52 -0.09
N ASP A 73 -20.36 -18.19 0.13
CA ASP A 73 -20.17 -19.58 -0.30
C ASP A 73 -21.01 -20.58 0.51
N LYS A 74 -21.41 -20.23 1.74
CA LYS A 74 -22.25 -21.09 2.60
C LYS A 74 -23.74 -20.91 2.38
N SER A 75 -24.20 -19.79 1.83
CA SER A 75 -25.63 -19.56 1.54
C SER A 75 -26.13 -20.23 0.26
N GLY A 76 -25.27 -20.90 -0.52
CA GLY A 76 -25.64 -21.59 -1.75
C GLY A 76 -26.01 -23.08 -1.61
N LYS A 77 -26.07 -23.64 -0.40
CA LYS A 77 -26.17 -25.10 -0.20
C LYS A 77 -27.27 -25.58 0.76
N SER A 78 -28.38 -24.86 0.85
CA SER A 78 -29.55 -25.29 1.61
C SER A 78 -30.83 -25.01 0.85
N GLU A 79 -31.08 -25.76 -0.23
CA GLU A 79 -32.44 -25.95 -0.79
C GLU A 79 -32.42 -27.16 -1.74
N LYS A 80 -32.47 -28.37 -1.17
CA LYS A 80 -33.00 -29.54 -1.87
C LYS A 80 -33.87 -30.31 -0.89
N GLY A 81 -35.18 -30.25 -1.17
CA GLY A 81 -36.26 -30.63 -0.28
C GLY A 81 -36.24 -32.10 0.14
N GLU A 82 -36.79 -32.32 1.33
CA GLU A 82 -37.38 -33.59 1.75
C GLU A 82 -38.56 -33.92 0.81
N GLU A 83 -38.40 -34.90 -0.05
CA GLU A 83 -39.54 -35.67 -0.57
C GLU A 83 -39.61 -36.98 0.23
N LYS A 84 -40.56 -37.02 1.17
CA LYS A 84 -41.08 -38.26 1.72
C LYS A 84 -41.85 -38.98 0.62
N HIS A 85 -41.50 -40.25 0.36
CA HIS A 85 -42.39 -41.17 -0.32
C HIS A 85 -42.76 -42.28 0.67
N GLU A 86 -44.00 -42.22 1.17
CA GLU A 86 -44.71 -43.38 1.70
C GLU A 86 -45.32 -44.16 0.52
N ASP A 87 -45.56 -45.45 0.83
CA ASP A 87 -46.23 -46.54 0.09
C ASP A 87 -45.46 -47.29 -1.01
#